data_AF-A0A9E4EL59-F1
#
_entry.id   AF-A0A9E4EL59-F1
#
_cell.length_a   1.000
_cell.length_b   1.000
_cell.length_c   1.000
_cell.angle_alpha   90.00
_cell.angle_beta   90.00
_cell.angle_gamma   90.00
#
_symmetry.space_group_name_H-M   'P 1'
#
loop_
_entity.id
_entity.type
_entity.pdbx_description
1 polymer ?
#
loop_
_entity_poly.entity_id
_entity_poly.type
_entity_poly.pdbx_seq_one_letter_code
_entity_poly.pdbx_strand_id
1 'polypeptide(L)'
;AKLADAFNFGPMPGNARSVQEIVDAAAELWGNGAQYRSDCRAYPPETRLLSIDSTKAMTMLDWCPRLDLTTTLKMTVDWYRAHLRGADMRCVTREQVRAYMET
;
A
#
# COMPACT_ATOMS: atom_id res chain seq x y z
N ALA A 1 -18.19 25.06 -5.67
CA ALA A 1 -16.81 24.92 -5.14
C ALA A 1 -15.81 25.06 -6.28
N LYS A 2 -14.66 25.70 -6.05
CA LYS A 2 -13.61 25.83 -7.08
C LYS A 2 -12.84 24.51 -7.12
N LEU A 3 -13.06 23.70 -8.15
CA LEU A 3 -12.40 22.38 -8.30
C LEU A 3 -10.95 22.49 -8.82
N ALA A 4 -10.52 23.68 -9.27
CA ALA A 4 -9.14 23.97 -9.65
C ALA A 4 -8.32 24.38 -8.40
N ASP A 5 -7.92 23.39 -7.62
CA ASP A 5 -7.13 23.56 -6.39
C ASP A 5 -6.24 22.32 -6.15
N ALA A 6 -5.32 22.39 -5.18
CA ALA A 6 -4.48 21.27 -4.76
C ALA A 6 -5.23 20.33 -3.81
N PHE A 7 -5.04 19.03 -4.01
CA PHE A 7 -5.62 17.94 -3.22
C PHE A 7 -4.54 16.92 -2.85
N ASN A 8 -4.57 16.44 -1.60
CA ASN A 8 -3.77 15.32 -1.16
C ASN A 8 -4.59 14.03 -1.25
N PHE A 9 -3.92 12.94 -1.63
CA PHE A 9 -4.50 11.60 -1.70
C PHE A 9 -3.60 10.65 -0.93
N GLY A 10 -4.12 10.06 0.13
CA GLY A 10 -3.38 9.18 1.02
C GLY A 10 -4.28 8.21 1.76
N PRO A 11 -3.69 7.27 2.51
CA PRO A 11 -4.47 6.31 3.28
C PRO A 11 -5.33 7.03 4.33
N MET A 12 -6.30 6.30 4.87
CA MET A 12 -7.16 6.82 5.92
C MET A 12 -6.33 7.31 7.12
N PRO A 13 -6.67 8.45 7.75
CA PRO A 13 -5.99 8.92 8.95
C PRO A 13 -5.92 7.81 10.01
N GLY A 14 -4.75 7.63 10.62
CA GLY A 14 -4.52 6.56 11.62
C GLY A 14 -4.14 5.19 11.02
N ASN A 15 -4.07 5.05 9.70
CA ASN A 15 -3.65 3.80 9.05
C ASN A 15 -2.13 3.65 8.87
N ALA A 16 -1.34 4.54 9.49
CA ALA A 16 0.11 4.39 9.52
C ALA A 16 0.50 3.13 10.31
N ARG A 17 1.47 2.39 9.79
CA ARG A 17 2.08 1.22 10.44
C ARG A 17 3.59 1.34 10.41
N SER A 18 4.23 0.70 11.37
CA SER A 18 5.67 0.54 11.39
C SER A 18 6.13 -0.33 10.23
N VAL A 19 7.39 -0.16 9.81
CA VAL A 19 8.02 -1.03 8.81
C VAL A 19 7.98 -2.48 9.28
N GLN A 20 8.19 -2.73 10.59
CA GLN A 20 8.17 -4.06 11.17
C GLN A 20 6.82 -4.76 10.96
N GLU A 21 5.71 -4.09 11.29
CA GLU A 21 4.36 -4.65 11.05
C GLU A 21 4.11 -4.97 9.57
N ILE A 22 4.63 -4.14 8.66
CA ILE A 22 4.51 -4.35 7.22
C ILE A 22 5.32 -5.59 6.78
N VAL A 23 6.58 -5.73 7.22
CA VAL A 23 7.42 -6.86 6.80
C VAL A 23 7.00 -8.17 7.45
N ASP A 24 6.45 -8.14 8.67
CA ASP A 24 5.86 -9.30 9.33
C ASP A 24 4.67 -9.84 8.52
N ALA A 25 3.69 -8.96 8.23
CA ALA A 25 2.52 -9.33 7.45
C ALA A 25 2.87 -9.78 6.02
N ALA A 26 3.84 -9.11 5.38
CA ALA A 26 4.29 -9.49 4.05
C ALA A 26 5.00 -10.85 4.04
N ALA A 27 5.82 -11.16 5.05
CA ALA A 27 6.49 -12.46 5.17
C ALA A 27 5.49 -13.60 5.38
N GLU A 28 4.46 -13.38 6.22
CA GLU A 28 3.36 -14.33 6.42
C GLU A 28 2.60 -14.59 5.11
N LEU A 29 2.21 -13.52 4.40
CA LEU A 29 1.52 -13.61 3.11
C LEU A 29 2.37 -14.29 2.02
N TRP A 30 3.68 -14.05 2.02
CA TRP A 30 4.59 -14.69 1.07
C TRP A 30 4.67 -16.20 1.27
N GLY A 31 4.64 -16.64 2.53
CA GLY A 31 4.76 -18.04 2.90
C GLY A 31 6.15 -18.62 2.61
N ASN A 32 6.24 -19.95 2.51
CA ASN A 32 7.47 -20.70 2.22
C ASN A 32 8.65 -20.38 3.17
N GLY A 33 8.36 -20.02 4.42
CA GLY A 33 9.38 -19.68 5.41
C GLY A 33 10.14 -18.40 5.06
N ALA A 34 9.51 -17.45 4.37
CA ALA A 34 10.10 -16.12 4.16
C ALA A 34 10.52 -15.50 5.49
N GLN A 35 11.74 -14.98 5.53
CA GLN A 35 12.34 -14.39 6.71
C GLN A 35 13.03 -13.09 6.32
N TYR A 36 13.04 -12.15 7.25
CA TYR A 36 13.84 -10.95 7.17
C TYR A 36 14.72 -10.86 8.43
N ARG A 37 15.74 -10.01 8.36
CA ARG A 37 16.58 -9.67 9.51
C ARG A 37 16.73 -8.16 9.55
N SER A 38 16.51 -7.57 10.71
CA SER A 38 16.78 -6.15 10.92
C SER A 38 18.29 -5.93 10.89
N ASP A 39 18.73 -4.88 10.20
CA ASP A 39 20.09 -4.40 10.31
C ASP A 39 20.19 -3.53 11.57
N CYS A 40 20.92 -4.00 12.57
CA CYS A 40 21.07 -3.30 13.86
C CYS A 40 22.06 -2.14 13.82
N ARG A 41 22.54 -1.74 12.63
CA ARG A 41 23.41 -0.58 12.49
C ARG A 41 22.66 0.71 12.82
N ALA A 42 23.39 1.67 13.40
CA ALA A 42 22.86 3.00 13.63
C ALA A 42 22.80 3.76 12.30
N TYR A 43 21.59 4.11 11.88
CA TYR A 43 21.35 5.00 10.75
C TYR A 43 21.04 6.41 11.25
N PRO A 44 21.35 7.47 10.48
CA PRO A 44 20.87 8.81 10.79
C PRO A 44 19.35 8.76 10.99
N PRO A 45 18.79 9.41 12.03
CA PRO A 45 17.35 9.43 12.21
C PRO A 45 16.70 10.03 10.96
N GLU A 46 15.89 9.24 10.27
CA GLU A 46 15.01 9.75 9.24
C GLU A 46 13.98 10.68 9.89
N THR A 47 13.52 11.66 9.11
CA THR A 47 12.57 12.69 9.55
C THR A 47 11.34 12.09 10.26
N ARG A 48 10.73 12.85 11.18
CA ARG A 48 9.44 12.51 11.79
C ARG A 48 8.43 12.10 10.71
N LEU A 49 7.60 11.09 11.02
CA LEU A 49 6.56 10.56 10.14
C LEU A 49 5.84 11.68 9.39
N LEU A 50 6.06 11.77 8.08
CA LEU A 50 5.34 12.68 7.22
C LEU A 50 4.03 12.01 6.81
N SER A 51 2.92 12.55 7.29
CA SER A 51 1.58 12.17 6.83
C SER A 51 0.95 13.31 6.04
N ILE A 52 0.09 12.96 5.09
CA ILE A 52 -0.69 13.91 4.29
C ILE A 52 -2.15 13.85 4.70
N ASP A 53 -2.76 15.02 4.93
CA ASP A 53 -4.18 15.11 5.25
C ASP A 53 -5.01 15.08 3.96
N SER A 54 -5.79 14.01 3.78
CA SER A 54 -6.66 13.80 2.62
C SER A 54 -8.10 14.27 2.83
N THR A 55 -8.40 14.93 3.96
CA THR A 55 -9.75 15.39 4.32
C THR A 55 -10.39 16.24 3.22
N LYS A 56 -9.60 17.08 2.56
CA LYS A 56 -10.06 17.92 1.44
C LYS A 56 -10.55 17.09 0.25
N ALA A 57 -9.82 16.05 -0.14
CA ALA A 57 -10.24 15.16 -1.24
C ALA A 57 -11.50 14.38 -0.86
N MET A 58 -11.57 13.86 0.37
CA MET A 58 -12.74 13.13 0.87
C MET A 58 -14.01 13.99 0.89
N THR A 59 -13.90 15.23 1.37
CA THR A 59 -15.07 16.12 1.53
C THR A 59 -15.52 16.78 0.23
N MET A 60 -14.60 17.09 -0.69
CA MET A 60 -14.93 17.88 -1.88
C MET A 60 -15.05 17.06 -3.17
N LEU A 61 -14.39 15.91 -3.25
CA LEU A 61 -14.38 15.04 -4.44
C LEU A 61 -15.14 13.74 -4.21
N ASP A 62 -15.69 13.51 -3.01
CA ASP A 62 -16.24 12.21 -2.59
C ASP A 62 -15.23 11.05 -2.79
N TRP A 63 -13.93 11.39 -2.70
CA TRP A 63 -12.86 10.42 -2.89
C TRP A 63 -12.55 9.70 -1.60
N CYS A 64 -12.37 8.38 -1.62
CA CYS A 64 -11.89 7.62 -0.47
C CYS A 64 -10.90 6.53 -0.91
N PRO A 65 -9.87 6.20 -0.09
CA PRO A 65 -9.06 5.00 -0.31
C PRO A 65 -9.94 3.76 -0.13
N ARG A 66 -9.86 2.85 -1.11
CA ARG A 66 -10.73 1.66 -1.18
C ARG A 66 -10.12 0.40 -0.55
N LEU A 67 -8.81 0.36 -0.42
CA LEU A 67 -8.08 -0.81 0.09
C LEU A 67 -7.58 -0.55 1.51
N ASP A 68 -7.78 -1.53 2.39
CA ASP A 68 -7.07 -1.59 3.66
C ASP A 68 -5.64 -2.13 3.46
N LEU A 69 -4.83 -2.05 4.51
CA LEU A 69 -3.43 -2.47 4.45
C LEU A 69 -3.29 -3.96 4.13
N THR A 70 -4.09 -4.80 4.76
CA THR A 70 -4.05 -6.26 4.57
C THR A 70 -4.30 -6.65 3.12
N THR A 71 -5.34 -6.08 2.51
CA THR A 71 -5.69 -6.29 1.11
C THR A 71 -4.61 -5.76 0.19
N THR A 72 -4.06 -4.57 0.48
CA THR A 72 -2.96 -3.97 -0.28
C THR A 72 -1.71 -4.86 -0.27
N LEU A 73 -1.30 -5.36 0.90
CA LEU A 73 -0.15 -6.25 1.04
C LEU A 73 -0.39 -7.58 0.30
N LYS A 74 -1.58 -8.16 0.42
CA LYS A 74 -1.94 -9.39 -0.30
C LYS A 74 -1.85 -9.20 -1.81
N MET A 75 -2.47 -8.14 -2.35
CA MET A 75 -2.40 -7.83 -3.78
C MET A 75 -0.95 -7.63 -4.25
N THR A 76 -0.13 -6.97 -3.43
CA THR A 76 1.30 -6.75 -3.72
C THR A 76 2.07 -8.07 -3.78
N VAL A 77 1.93 -8.92 -2.76
CA VAL A 77 2.59 -10.24 -2.69
C VAL A 77 2.16 -11.13 -3.86
N ASP A 78 0.87 -11.20 -4.15
CA ASP A 78 0.33 -12.01 -5.25
C ASP A 78 0.88 -11.55 -6.61
N TRP A 79 0.98 -10.24 -6.83
CA TRP A 79 1.53 -9.66 -8.05
C TRP A 79 3.00 -10.06 -8.25
N TYR A 80 3.84 -9.92 -7.22
CA TYR A 80 5.25 -10.32 -7.29
C TYR A 80 5.42 -11.83 -7.47
N ARG A 81 4.59 -12.65 -6.80
CA ARG A 81 4.62 -14.11 -7.00
C ARG A 81 4.21 -14.51 -8.42
N ALA A 82 3.27 -13.80 -9.03
CA ALA A 82 2.91 -14.03 -10.43
C ALA A 82 4.06 -13.66 -11.37
N HIS A 83 4.72 -12.52 -11.12
CA HIS A 83 5.87 -12.07 -11.88
C HIS A 83 7.03 -13.08 -11.84
N LEU A 84 7.40 -13.55 -10.65
CA LEU A 84 8.47 -14.53 -10.46
C LEU A 84 8.19 -15.89 -11.10
N ARG A 85 6.90 -16.22 -11.33
CA ARG A 85 6.48 -17.45 -12.04
C ARG A 85 6.39 -17.27 -13.56
N GLY A 86 6.73 -16.09 -14.08
CA GLY A 86 6.65 -15.80 -15.52
C GLY A 86 5.24 -15.66 -16.06
N ALA A 87 4.27 -15.26 -15.22
CA ALA A 87 2.90 -15.02 -15.66
C ALA A 87 2.81 -13.85 -16.66
N ASP A 88 1.71 -13.78 -17.42
CA ASP A 88 1.37 -12.59 -18.19
C ASP A 88 1.00 -11.44 -17.24
N MET A 89 1.98 -10.60 -16.93
CA MET A 89 1.82 -9.48 -15.99
C MET A 89 0.89 -8.40 -16.51
N ARG A 90 0.66 -8.31 -17.84
CA ARG A 90 -0.35 -7.40 -18.36
C ARG A 90 -1.75 -7.91 -18.00
N CYS A 91 -1.99 -9.21 -18.08
CA CYS A 91 -3.24 -9.82 -17.64
C CYS A 91 -3.45 -9.62 -16.14
N VAL A 92 -2.48 -10.02 -15.31
CA VAL A 92 -2.54 -9.91 -13.84
C VAL A 92 -2.77 -8.47 -13.39
N THR A 93 -2.04 -7.51 -13.96
CA THR A 93 -2.20 -6.09 -13.60
C THR A 93 -3.60 -5.58 -13.97
N ARG A 94 -4.13 -5.96 -15.15
CA ARG A 94 -5.48 -5.57 -15.55
C ARG A 94 -6.56 -6.17 -14.66
N GLU A 95 -6.37 -7.41 -14.21
CA GLU A 95 -7.28 -8.05 -13.24
C GLU A 95 -7.28 -7.31 -11.91
N GLN A 96 -6.10 -6.93 -11.38
CA GLN A 96 -6.02 -6.14 -10.14
C GLN A 96 -6.64 -4.75 -10.28
N VAL A 97 -6.49 -4.09 -11.44
CA VAL A 97 -7.17 -2.81 -11.72
C VAL A 97 -8.69 -2.99 -11.71
N ARG A 98 -9.22 -4.05 -12.34
CA ARG A 98 -10.66 -4.35 -12.30
C ARG A 98 -11.14 -4.60 -10.87
N ALA A 99 -10.42 -5.43 -10.11
CA ALA A 99 -10.76 -5.72 -8.72
C ALA A 99 -10.83 -4.43 -7.89
N TYR A 100 -9.88 -3.50 -8.05
CA TYR A 100 -9.92 -2.19 -7.40
C TYR A 100 -11.14 -1.34 -7.79
N MET A 101 -11.53 -1.36 -9.08
CA MET A 101 -12.69 -0.60 -9.57
C MET A 101 -14.03 -1.17 -9.08
N GLU A 102 -14.08 -2.47 -8.78
CA GLU A 102 -15.27 -3.19 -8.28
C GLU A 102 -15.38 -3.21 -6.75
N THR A 103 -14.34 -2.76 -6.03
CA THR A 103 -14.38 -2.56 -4.57
C THR A 103 -15.18 -1.31 -4.22
#